data_AF-A0A8T5DNH7-F1
#
_entry.id   AF-A0A8T5DNH7-F1
#
_cell.length_a   1.000
_cell.length_b   1.000
_cell.length_c   1.000
_cell.angle_alpha   90.00
_cell.angle_beta   90.00
_cell.angle_gamma   90.00
#
_symmetry.space_group_name_H-M   'P 1'
#
loop_
_entity.id
_entity.type
_entity.pdbx_description
1 polymer ?
#
loop_
_entity_poly.entity_id
_entity_poly.type
_entity_poly.pdbx_seq_one_letter_code
_entity_poly.pdbx_strand_id
1 'polypeptide(L)'
;MFNNHDSQELFIPKDAILDEVIKQDTRELEQIGGSFEAIADRMDQLIETAEGIISQTPRGQKCCADVEPNLRFRGYVSTRGLQFCPFSDCRKSATESREYQFMARASGKSLTINRITSHLARHHSLLEKGNQYGIGAREFYEHFMPEGCVNVLMGPASPEVNAVKHSPFALLMRQRGKYSRGKNER
;
A
#
# COMPACT_ATOMS: atom_id res chain seq x y z
N MET A 1 -21.85 -11.08 -17.90
CA MET A 1 -22.90 -10.53 -17.01
C MET A 1 -22.51 -10.90 -15.59
N PHE A 2 -22.43 -9.92 -14.69
CA PHE A 2 -22.21 -10.16 -13.26
C PHE A 2 -23.50 -10.71 -12.65
N ASN A 3 -23.48 -11.95 -12.17
CA ASN A 3 -24.67 -12.55 -11.58
C ASN A 3 -24.76 -12.13 -10.11
N ASN A 4 -25.75 -11.29 -9.81
CA ASN A 4 -25.69 -10.39 -8.67
C ASN A 4 -26.66 -10.75 -7.51
N HIS A 5 -26.94 -12.03 -7.26
CA HIS A 5 -28.14 -12.37 -6.47
C HIS A 5 -27.98 -12.78 -5.00
N ASP A 6 -26.86 -13.30 -4.49
CA ASP A 6 -26.92 -13.92 -3.15
C ASP A 6 -25.76 -13.66 -2.15
N SER A 7 -24.84 -12.72 -2.40
CA SER A 7 -23.87 -12.33 -1.36
C SER A 7 -23.20 -10.96 -1.52
N GLN A 8 -23.70 -10.11 -2.43
CA GLN A 8 -23.02 -8.91 -2.94
C GLN A 8 -23.48 -7.61 -2.27
N GLU A 9 -22.85 -7.24 -1.15
CA GLU A 9 -22.53 -5.81 -0.98
C GLU A 9 -21.65 -5.43 -2.17
N LEU A 10 -22.11 -4.49 -3.00
CA LEU A 10 -21.51 -4.30 -4.31
C LEU A 10 -20.02 -3.90 -4.19
N PHE A 11 -19.16 -4.69 -4.84
CA PHE A 11 -17.72 -4.46 -4.98
C PHE A 11 -17.37 -3.10 -5.61
N ILE A 12 -18.36 -2.51 -6.27
CA ILE A 12 -18.31 -1.24 -6.98
C ILE A 12 -19.56 -0.47 -6.53
N PRO A 13 -19.49 0.85 -6.29
CA PRO A 13 -20.67 1.64 -5.94
C PRO A 13 -21.87 1.35 -6.85
N LYS A 14 -23.09 1.33 -6.31
CA LYS A 14 -24.35 1.02 -7.05
C LYS A 14 -24.47 1.76 -8.38
N ASP A 15 -24.00 3.00 -8.39
CA ASP A 15 -24.15 3.93 -9.51
C ASP A 15 -22.91 3.97 -10.43
N ALA A 16 -21.87 3.18 -10.13
CA ALA A 16 -20.63 3.17 -10.90
C ALA A 16 -20.66 2.07 -11.98
N ILE A 17 -20.24 2.44 -13.19
CA ILE A 17 -20.09 1.53 -14.31
C ILE A 17 -18.73 0.85 -14.19
N LEU A 18 -18.70 -0.49 -14.13
CA LEU A 18 -17.47 -1.29 -13.98
C LEU A 18 -16.35 -0.86 -14.93
N ASP A 19 -16.66 -0.73 -16.22
CA ASP A 19 -15.66 -0.37 -17.22
C ASP A 19 -15.07 1.02 -16.98
N GLU A 20 -15.85 1.95 -16.43
CA GLU A 20 -15.37 3.28 -16.07
C GLU A 20 -14.47 3.23 -14.84
N VAL A 21 -14.81 2.39 -13.86
CA VAL A 21 -13.97 2.15 -12.68
C VAL A 21 -12.60 1.60 -13.09
N ILE A 22 -12.57 0.56 -13.93
CA ILE A 22 -11.34 -0.06 -14.43
C ILE A 22 -10.53 0.97 -15.24
N LYS A 23 -11.19 1.73 -16.13
CA LYS A 23 -10.52 2.78 -16.92
C LYS A 23 -9.92 3.87 -16.04
N GLN A 24 -10.61 4.27 -14.97
CA GLN A 24 -10.09 5.25 -14.02
C GLN A 24 -8.84 4.73 -13.32
N ASP A 25 -8.88 3.52 -12.75
CA ASP A 25 -7.72 2.93 -12.07
C ASP A 25 -6.54 2.74 -13.02
N THR A 26 -6.82 2.29 -14.25
CA THR A 26 -5.78 2.15 -15.28
C THR A 26 -5.08 3.49 -15.55
N ARG A 27 -5.84 4.58 -15.71
CA ARG A 27 -5.26 5.92 -15.90
C ARG A 27 -4.46 6.39 -14.69
N GLU A 28 -4.95 6.14 -13.47
CA GLU A 28 -4.23 6.49 -12.25
C GLU A 28 -2.90 5.74 -12.16
N LEU A 29 -2.90 4.45 -12.47
CA LEU A 29 -1.71 3.61 -12.50
C LEU A 29 -0.71 4.07 -13.56
N GLU A 30 -1.16 4.35 -14.79
CA GLU A 30 -0.31 4.91 -15.84
C GLU A 30 0.37 6.21 -15.41
N GLN A 31 -0.35 7.11 -14.73
CA GLN A 31 0.20 8.38 -14.24
C GLN A 31 1.28 8.22 -13.17
N ILE A 32 1.19 7.18 -12.34
CA ILE A 32 2.14 6.93 -11.24
C ILE A 32 3.18 5.86 -11.61
N GLY A 33 3.14 5.31 -12.82
CA GLY A 33 4.04 4.25 -13.26
C GLY A 33 3.77 2.92 -12.55
N GLY A 34 2.53 2.70 -12.12
CA GLY A 34 2.08 1.50 -11.43
C GLY A 34 1.45 0.46 -12.36
N SER A 35 1.09 -0.68 -11.79
CA SER A 35 0.35 -1.74 -12.48
C SER A 35 -0.53 -2.54 -11.52
N PHE A 36 -1.62 -3.12 -12.05
CA PHE A 36 -2.46 -4.04 -11.27
C PHE A 36 -1.69 -5.30 -10.87
N GLU A 37 -0.73 -5.75 -11.68
CA GLU A 37 0.13 -6.88 -11.37
C GLU A 37 0.97 -6.61 -10.12
N ALA A 38 1.62 -5.44 -10.03
CA ALA A 38 2.37 -5.05 -8.85
C ALA A 38 1.47 -4.95 -7.60
N ILE A 39 0.25 -4.40 -7.75
CA ILE A 39 -0.74 -4.39 -6.66
C ILE A 39 -1.06 -5.82 -6.21
N ALA A 40 -1.35 -6.73 -7.15
CA ALA A 40 -1.69 -8.11 -6.83
C ALA A 40 -0.53 -8.85 -6.15
N ASP A 41 0.69 -8.71 -6.66
CA ASP A 41 1.89 -9.28 -6.05
C ASP A 41 2.09 -8.75 -4.62
N ARG A 42 1.84 -7.46 -4.42
CA ARG A 42 1.92 -6.87 -3.08
C ARG A 42 0.83 -7.41 -2.15
N MET A 43 -0.41 -7.55 -2.63
CA MET A 43 -1.48 -8.16 -1.85
C MET A 43 -1.12 -9.59 -1.45
N ASP A 44 -0.56 -10.39 -2.35
CA ASP A 44 -0.14 -11.76 -2.06
C ASP A 44 0.97 -11.81 -1.00
N GLN A 45 1.98 -10.95 -1.08
CA GLN A 45 3.02 -10.82 -0.05
C GLN A 45 2.45 -10.48 1.33
N LEU A 46 1.52 -9.54 1.38
CA LEU A 46 0.87 -9.14 2.63
C LEU A 46 0.05 -10.31 3.21
N ILE A 47 -0.71 -11.02 2.37
CA ILE A 47 -1.49 -12.20 2.78
C ILE A 47 -0.56 -13.28 3.35
N GLU A 48 0.52 -13.62 2.66
CA GLU A 48 1.49 -14.62 3.12
C GLU A 48 2.13 -14.23 4.45
N THR A 49 2.44 -12.93 4.60
CA THR A 49 2.98 -12.40 5.86
C THR A 49 1.98 -12.53 7.01
N ALA A 50 0.71 -12.19 6.78
CA ALA A 50 -0.35 -12.35 7.77
C ALA A 50 -0.58 -13.81 8.14
N GLU A 51 -0.58 -14.71 7.16
CA GLU A 51 -0.67 -16.17 7.37
C GLU A 51 0.49 -16.67 8.24
N GLY A 52 1.70 -16.21 7.98
CA GLY A 52 2.89 -16.47 8.80
C GLY A 52 2.70 -15.99 10.25
N ILE A 53 2.28 -14.74 10.46
CA ILE A 53 2.04 -14.17 11.79
C ILE A 53 0.99 -14.98 12.55
N ILE A 54 -0.13 -15.32 11.91
CA ILE A 54 -1.21 -16.08 12.52
C ILE A 54 -0.73 -17.48 12.92
N SER A 55 0.02 -18.16 12.04
CA SER A 55 0.53 -19.51 12.33
C SER A 55 1.45 -19.58 13.55
N GLN A 56 2.13 -18.47 13.86
CA GLN A 56 3.04 -18.32 15.00
C GLN A 56 2.35 -17.77 16.25
N THR A 57 1.15 -17.20 16.11
CA THR A 57 0.43 -16.61 17.23
C THR A 57 -0.30 -17.70 18.03
N PRO A 58 -0.07 -17.81 19.36
CA PRO A 58 -0.78 -18.78 20.19
C PRO A 58 -2.31 -18.60 20.14
N ARG A 59 -3.05 -19.71 20.19
CA ARG A 59 -4.52 -19.68 20.21
C ARG A 59 -5.02 -18.81 21.37
N GLY A 60 -6.02 -17.98 21.08
CA GLY A 60 -6.62 -17.07 22.07
C GLY A 60 -5.87 -15.75 22.26
N GLN A 61 -4.71 -15.55 21.64
CA GLN A 61 -4.03 -14.25 21.63
C GLN A 61 -4.45 -13.40 20.42
N LYS A 62 -4.40 -12.09 20.61
CA LYS A 62 -4.67 -11.12 19.54
C LYS A 62 -3.53 -11.16 18.52
N CYS A 63 -3.83 -11.57 17.29
CA CYS A 63 -2.88 -11.56 16.17
C CYS A 63 -2.67 -10.14 15.68
N CYS A 64 -1.56 -9.50 16.04
CA CYS A 64 -1.22 -8.15 15.63
C CYS A 64 0.30 -7.99 15.63
N ALA A 65 0.87 -7.53 14.52
CA ALA A 65 2.30 -7.32 14.40
C ALA A 65 2.59 -6.16 13.45
N ASP A 66 3.69 -5.44 13.69
CA ASP A 66 4.24 -4.52 12.71
C ASP A 66 4.89 -5.37 11.60
N VAL A 67 4.51 -5.11 10.35
CA VAL A 67 4.97 -5.86 9.17
C VAL A 67 6.12 -5.11 8.51
N GLU A 68 5.99 -3.78 8.44
CA GLU A 68 6.98 -2.84 7.93
C GLU A 68 6.95 -1.57 8.79
N PRO A 69 7.96 -0.68 8.71
CA PRO A 69 7.99 0.56 9.50
C PRO A 69 6.68 1.36 9.47
N ASN A 70 6.04 1.42 8.30
CA ASN A 70 4.80 2.17 8.05
C ASN A 70 3.55 1.31 7.99
N LEU A 71 3.64 -0.01 8.17
CA LEU A 71 2.51 -0.91 7.95
C LEU A 71 2.35 -1.91 9.10
N ARG A 72 1.13 -1.98 9.63
CA ARG A 72 0.79 -2.86 10.74
C ARG A 72 -0.31 -3.84 10.36
N PHE A 73 -0.09 -5.12 10.61
CA PHE A 73 -1.14 -6.13 10.56
C PHE A 73 -1.99 -6.06 11.84
N ARG A 74 -3.32 -6.03 11.66
CA ARG A 74 -4.29 -5.82 12.74
C ARG A 74 -5.05 -7.09 13.14
N GLY A 75 -4.95 -8.14 12.33
CA GLY A 75 -5.67 -9.39 12.50
C GLY A 75 -6.48 -9.75 11.26
N TYR A 76 -7.31 -10.79 11.38
CA TYR A 76 -8.31 -11.11 10.37
C TYR A 76 -9.70 -10.67 10.85
N VAL A 77 -10.53 -10.19 9.93
CA VAL A 77 -11.81 -9.52 10.26
C VAL A 77 -12.98 -10.50 10.14
N SER A 78 -12.92 -11.39 9.16
CA SER A 78 -14.00 -12.33 8.85
C SER A 78 -13.48 -13.54 8.07
N THR A 79 -14.27 -14.61 8.04
CA THR A 79 -14.15 -15.74 7.10
C THR A 79 -15.20 -15.67 5.97
N ARG A 80 -16.00 -14.59 5.95
CA ARG A 80 -17.10 -14.36 5.01
C ARG A 80 -16.77 -13.31 3.94
N GLY A 81 -15.49 -12.95 3.79
CA GLY A 81 -15.07 -12.08 2.70
C GLY A 81 -15.33 -12.68 1.33
N LEU A 82 -14.92 -11.98 0.28
CA LEU A 82 -15.12 -12.44 -1.10
C LEU A 82 -14.60 -13.87 -1.29
N GLN A 83 -15.53 -14.80 -1.51
CA GLN A 83 -15.21 -16.24 -1.59
C GLN A 83 -15.06 -16.75 -3.02
N PHE A 84 -15.67 -16.05 -3.98
CA PHE A 84 -15.75 -16.43 -5.38
C PHE A 84 -15.47 -15.22 -6.26
N CYS A 85 -14.83 -15.43 -7.40
CA CYS A 85 -14.73 -14.40 -8.42
C CYS A 85 -16.14 -14.11 -8.98
N PRO A 86 -16.56 -12.84 -9.05
CA PRO A 86 -17.90 -12.47 -9.54
C PRO A 86 -18.03 -12.47 -11.08
N PHE A 87 -16.93 -12.68 -11.81
CA PHE A 87 -16.93 -12.73 -13.28
C PHE A 87 -17.41 -14.10 -13.76
N SER A 88 -18.47 -14.13 -14.56
CA SER A 88 -19.17 -15.36 -14.99
C SER A 88 -18.30 -16.38 -15.74
N ASP A 89 -17.25 -15.90 -16.40
CA ASP A 89 -16.25 -16.67 -17.15
C ASP A 89 -15.06 -17.11 -16.29
N CYS A 90 -14.99 -16.67 -15.03
CA CYS A 90 -13.92 -17.00 -14.09
C CYS A 90 -14.43 -17.85 -12.92
N ARG A 91 -13.89 -19.07 -12.79
CA ARG A 91 -14.29 -20.03 -11.74
C ARG A 91 -13.40 -19.99 -10.49
N LYS A 92 -12.64 -18.91 -10.27
CA LYS A 92 -11.75 -18.83 -9.10
C LYS A 92 -12.58 -18.76 -7.82
N SER A 93 -12.24 -19.61 -6.87
CA SER A 93 -12.79 -19.61 -5.51
C SER A 93 -11.67 -19.75 -4.49
N ALA A 94 -11.90 -19.29 -3.26
CA ALA A 94 -10.97 -19.45 -2.14
C ALA A 94 -11.65 -20.31 -1.08
N THR A 95 -11.17 -21.55 -0.93
CA THR A 95 -11.69 -22.50 0.08
C THR A 95 -11.53 -21.94 1.51
N GLU A 96 -10.49 -21.13 1.73
CA GLU A 96 -10.29 -20.35 2.95
C GLU A 96 -10.32 -18.85 2.61
N SER A 97 -11.47 -18.21 2.84
CA SER A 97 -11.69 -16.79 2.51
C SER A 97 -11.45 -15.90 3.74
N ARG A 98 -10.26 -16.00 4.34
CA ARG A 98 -9.87 -15.13 5.44
C ARG A 98 -9.59 -13.73 4.90
N GLU A 99 -10.19 -12.73 5.52
CA GLU A 99 -9.91 -11.33 5.26
C GLU A 99 -8.84 -10.82 6.22
N TYR A 100 -7.72 -10.37 5.69
CA TYR A 100 -6.60 -9.83 6.47
C TYR A 100 -6.65 -8.31 6.47
N GLN A 101 -6.56 -7.70 7.65
CA GLN A 101 -6.58 -6.26 7.79
C GLN A 101 -5.19 -5.71 8.12
N PHE A 102 -4.79 -4.71 7.35
CA PHE A 102 -3.59 -3.92 7.51
C PHE A 102 -3.96 -2.46 7.75
N MET A 103 -3.09 -1.74 8.45
CA MET A 103 -3.22 -0.30 8.67
C MET A 103 -1.92 0.39 8.33
N ALA A 104 -1.99 1.36 7.42
CA ALA A 104 -0.92 2.30 7.15
C ALA A 104 -0.80 3.26 8.34
N ARG A 105 0.35 3.25 9.02
CA ARG A 105 0.55 3.97 10.29
C ARG A 105 0.53 5.49 10.12
N ALA A 106 1.09 5.98 9.02
CA ALA A 106 1.21 7.41 8.76
C ALA A 106 -0.14 8.07 8.47
N SER A 107 -1.01 7.40 7.71
CA SER A 107 -2.31 7.93 7.29
C SER A 107 -3.49 7.41 8.10
N GLY A 108 -3.31 6.33 8.86
CA GLY A 108 -4.39 5.61 9.54
C GLY A 108 -5.31 4.83 8.60
N LYS A 109 -5.05 4.85 7.28
CA LYS A 109 -5.87 4.11 6.31
C LYS A 109 -5.76 2.61 6.55
N SER A 110 -6.89 1.93 6.39
CA SER A 110 -6.98 0.48 6.53
C SER A 110 -7.15 -0.17 5.17
N LEU A 111 -6.50 -1.31 4.99
CA LEU A 111 -6.62 -2.18 3.84
C LEU A 111 -7.10 -3.52 4.34
N THR A 112 -8.19 -4.02 3.78
CA THR A 112 -8.64 -5.40 4.02
C THR A 112 -8.55 -6.15 2.70
N ILE A 113 -7.85 -7.27 2.71
CA ILE A 113 -7.58 -8.06 1.50
C ILE A 113 -7.72 -9.55 1.77
N ASN A 114 -8.00 -10.29 0.72
CA ASN A 114 -7.95 -11.75 0.69
C ASN A 114 -7.44 -12.25 -0.67
N ARG A 115 -7.33 -13.57 -0.84
CA ARG A 115 -6.83 -14.17 -2.08
C ARG A 115 -7.71 -13.86 -3.31
N ILE A 116 -9.01 -13.61 -3.15
CA ILE A 116 -9.87 -13.23 -4.27
C ILE A 116 -9.67 -11.76 -4.66
N THR A 117 -9.44 -10.85 -3.70
CA THR A 117 -9.12 -9.45 -4.02
C THR A 117 -7.82 -9.33 -4.84
N SER A 118 -6.77 -10.09 -4.48
CA SER A 118 -5.54 -10.20 -5.28
C SER A 118 -5.84 -10.74 -6.68
N HIS A 119 -6.65 -11.80 -6.77
CA HIS A 119 -7.06 -12.37 -8.06
C HIS A 119 -7.82 -11.38 -8.95
N LEU A 120 -8.70 -10.57 -8.39
CA LEU A 120 -9.42 -9.51 -9.11
C LEU A 120 -8.46 -8.47 -9.69
N ALA A 121 -7.49 -8.00 -8.90
CA ALA A 121 -6.46 -7.10 -9.40
C ALA A 121 -5.68 -7.76 -10.55
N ARG A 122 -5.19 -8.99 -10.33
CA ARG A 122 -4.31 -9.70 -11.28
C ARG A 122 -4.96 -10.05 -12.61
N HIS A 123 -6.20 -10.54 -12.59
CA HIS A 123 -6.84 -11.14 -13.76
C HIS A 123 -7.99 -10.34 -14.33
N HIS A 124 -8.52 -9.38 -13.56
CA HIS A 124 -9.68 -8.59 -13.95
C HIS A 124 -9.42 -7.08 -13.91
N SER A 125 -8.17 -6.67 -13.58
CA SER A 125 -7.78 -5.26 -13.46
C SER A 125 -8.78 -4.46 -12.61
N LEU A 126 -9.29 -5.11 -11.55
CA LEU A 126 -10.35 -4.58 -10.72
C LEU A 126 -9.88 -4.44 -9.28
N LEU A 127 -9.95 -3.23 -8.76
CA LEU A 127 -9.86 -2.95 -7.33
C LEU A 127 -11.27 -2.79 -6.77
N GLU A 128 -11.47 -3.32 -5.57
CA GLU A 128 -12.73 -3.23 -4.84
C GLU A 128 -12.89 -1.80 -4.30
N LYS A 129 -13.99 -1.11 -4.65
CA LYS A 129 -14.22 0.32 -4.31
C LYS A 129 -15.51 0.59 -3.53
N GLY A 130 -16.47 -0.33 -3.56
CA GLY A 130 -17.84 -0.10 -3.11
C GLY A 130 -18.13 -0.37 -1.64
N ASN A 131 -17.13 -0.67 -0.83
CA ASN A 131 -17.31 -1.07 0.58
C ASN A 131 -16.20 -0.52 1.48
N GLN A 132 -16.19 -0.95 2.74
CA GLN A 132 -15.19 -0.55 3.74
C GLN A 132 -13.73 -0.89 3.37
N TYR A 133 -13.51 -1.52 2.21
CA TYR A 133 -12.23 -1.96 1.64
C TYR A 133 -11.75 -1.07 0.48
N GLY A 134 -12.56 -0.07 0.09
CA GLY A 134 -12.34 0.79 -1.06
C GLY A 134 -11.08 1.63 -0.97
N ILE A 135 -10.01 1.16 -1.59
CA ILE A 135 -8.78 1.93 -1.79
C ILE A 135 -8.56 2.16 -3.27
N GLY A 136 -8.37 3.43 -3.66
CA GLY A 136 -8.01 3.77 -5.03
C GLY A 136 -6.63 3.22 -5.39
N ALA A 137 -6.35 3.06 -6.69
CA ALA A 137 -5.05 2.55 -7.15
C ALA A 137 -3.89 3.42 -6.66
N ARG A 138 -4.02 4.74 -6.77
CA ARG A 138 -3.02 5.69 -6.24
C ARG A 138 -2.84 5.57 -4.73
N GLU A 139 -3.94 5.51 -3.99
CA GLU A 139 -3.90 5.41 -2.53
C GLU A 139 -3.24 4.11 -2.07
N PHE A 140 -3.39 3.02 -2.82
CA PHE A 140 -2.70 1.76 -2.55
C PHE A 140 -1.18 1.95 -2.65
N TYR A 141 -0.71 2.63 -3.71
CA TYR A 141 0.71 2.93 -3.87
C TYR A 141 1.26 3.86 -2.79
N GLU A 142 0.50 4.88 -2.40
CA GLU A 142 0.93 5.85 -1.39
C GLU A 142 1.03 5.26 0.02
N HIS A 143 0.27 4.20 0.33
CA HIS A 143 0.11 3.74 1.71
C HIS A 143 0.48 2.28 1.98
N PHE A 144 0.46 1.43 0.95
CA PHE A 144 0.59 -0.02 1.12
C PHE A 144 1.72 -0.64 0.29
N MET A 145 2.31 0.10 -0.64
CA MET A 145 3.56 -0.29 -1.29
C MET A 145 4.77 0.00 -0.40
N PRO A 146 5.88 -0.76 -0.53
CA PRO A 146 7.14 -0.46 0.12
C PRO A 146 7.65 0.94 -0.24
N GLU A 147 8.39 1.57 0.69
CA GLU A 147 9.03 2.86 0.44
C GLU A 147 9.94 2.81 -0.79
N GLY A 148 9.84 3.81 -1.66
CA GLY A 148 10.64 3.91 -2.89
C GLY A 148 9.94 3.41 -4.17
N CYS A 149 8.78 2.73 -4.07
CA CYS A 149 7.99 2.34 -5.25
C CYS A 149 7.29 3.51 -5.95
N VAL A 150 7.13 4.67 -5.29
CA VAL A 150 6.46 5.87 -5.83
C VAL A 150 7.44 6.84 -6.52
N ASN A 151 8.75 6.55 -6.52
CA ASN A 151 9.81 7.50 -6.87
C ASN A 151 10.10 7.68 -8.38
N VAL A 152 9.13 7.49 -9.28
CA VAL A 152 9.39 7.71 -10.72
C VAL A 152 8.63 8.89 -11.34
N LEU A 153 7.49 9.36 -10.80
CA LEU A 153 6.67 10.34 -11.56
C LEU A 153 6.09 11.52 -10.78
N MET A 154 6.28 11.61 -9.46
CA MET A 154 6.16 12.91 -8.79
C MET A 154 7.47 13.66 -9.02
N GLY A 155 7.63 14.22 -10.23
CA GLY A 155 8.68 15.20 -10.48
C GLY A 155 8.67 16.25 -9.35
N PRO A 156 9.84 16.81 -8.97
CA PRO A 156 9.85 17.86 -7.98
C PRO A 156 8.86 18.93 -8.42
N ALA A 157 7.93 19.32 -7.53
CA ALA A 157 7.18 20.54 -7.72
C ALA A 157 8.21 21.63 -8.05
N SER A 158 8.08 22.19 -9.26
CA SER A 158 9.06 23.07 -9.88
C SER A 158 9.51 24.18 -8.90
N PRO A 159 10.82 24.44 -8.73
CA PRO A 159 11.31 25.45 -7.82
C PRO A 159 11.40 26.80 -8.54
N GLU A 160 10.31 27.53 -8.64
CA GLU A 160 10.34 28.98 -8.88
C GLU A 160 9.19 29.54 -8.02
N VAL A 161 9.45 30.38 -7.02
CA VAL A 161 9.59 31.83 -7.21
C VAL A 161 10.47 32.47 -6.11
N ASN A 162 11.40 33.29 -6.60
CA ASN A 162 12.07 34.44 -5.99
C ASN A 162 13.26 34.26 -5.03
N ALA A 163 14.43 34.43 -5.67
CA ALA A 163 15.55 35.20 -5.16
C ALA A 163 15.13 36.37 -4.25
N VAL A 164 15.56 36.33 -3.00
CA VAL A 164 15.93 37.54 -2.27
C VAL A 164 17.43 37.45 -2.02
N LYS A 165 18.15 38.32 -2.73
CA LYS A 165 19.55 38.67 -2.51
C LYS A 165 19.73 38.99 -1.03
N HIS A 166 20.73 38.39 -0.37
CA HIS A 166 21.75 39.07 0.43
C HIS A 166 22.73 38.04 1.01
N SER A 167 23.85 37.87 0.31
CA SER A 167 25.13 37.45 0.90
C SER A 167 25.57 38.50 1.92
N PRO A 168 26.05 38.09 3.11
CA PRO A 168 27.48 38.28 3.37
C PRO A 168 28.02 37.29 4.41
N PHE A 169 28.55 36.11 4.04
CA PHE A 169 29.38 35.34 4.98
C PHE A 169 30.34 34.38 4.26
N ALA A 170 31.14 34.94 3.35
CA ALA A 170 32.34 34.30 2.85
C ALA A 170 33.50 35.30 2.92
N LEU A 171 34.00 35.55 4.13
CA LEU A 171 35.28 36.21 4.35
C LEU A 171 35.72 36.04 5.81
N LEU A 172 36.49 34.98 6.08
CA LEU A 172 37.71 35.04 6.90
C LEU A 172 38.37 33.66 6.95
N MET A 173 39.20 33.42 5.95
CA MET A 173 40.34 32.51 6.02
C MET A 173 41.39 33.05 7.01
N ARG A 174 42.04 32.10 7.69
CA ARG A 174 43.42 32.16 8.26
C ARG A 174 43.66 33.07 9.47
N GLN A 175 44.02 32.46 10.61
CA GLN A 175 45.41 32.43 11.10
C GLN A 175 45.59 31.67 12.42
N ARG A 176 46.73 30.94 12.49
CA ARG A 176 47.57 30.58 13.67
C ARG A 176 46.97 29.62 14.70
N GLY A 177 47.66 28.61 15.23
CA GLY A 177 49.08 28.23 15.17
C GLY A 177 49.50 27.66 16.53
N LYS A 178 50.15 26.48 16.53
CA LYS A 178 51.07 25.89 17.53
C LYS A 178 50.62 25.84 19.00
N TYR A 179 50.63 24.65 19.61
CA TYR A 179 51.32 24.36 20.89
C TYR A 179 51.48 22.84 21.07
N SER A 180 52.46 22.49 21.90
CA SER A 180 53.26 21.27 21.88
C SER A 180 52.90 20.28 23.00
N ARG A 181 53.14 18.98 22.74
CA ARG A 181 53.94 18.00 23.53
C ARG A 181 53.74 17.86 25.06
N GLY A 182 53.48 16.61 25.49
CA GLY A 182 53.80 16.02 26.82
C GLY A 182 53.02 14.72 27.02
N LYS A 183 53.57 13.50 26.91
CA LYS A 183 54.39 12.70 27.84
C LYS A 183 53.87 12.61 29.29
N ASN A 184 53.42 11.41 29.69
CA ASN A 184 53.72 10.62 30.91
C ASN A 184 52.69 9.47 30.98
N GLU A 185 53.05 8.20 30.81
CA GLU A 185 53.66 7.29 31.82
C GLU A 185 52.98 7.34 33.19
N ARG A 186 52.14 6.33 33.45
CA ARG A 186 52.12 5.52 34.67
C ARG A 186 51.52 4.15 34.36
#